data_AF-A0A0N5BB73-F1
#
_entry.id   AF-A0A0N5BB73-F1
#
_cell.length_a   1.000
_cell.length_b   1.000
_cell.length_c   1.000
_cell.angle_alpha   90.00
_cell.angle_beta   90.00
_cell.angle_gamma   90.00
#
_symmetry.space_group_name_H-M   'P 1'
#
loop_
_entity.id
_entity.type
_entity.pdbx_description
1 polymer ?
#
loop_
_entity_poly.entity_id
_entity_poly.type
_entity_poly.pdbx_seq_one_letter_code
_entity_poly.pdbx_strand_id
1 'polypeptide(L)'
;MGDLEVKSEAVTKRDDKIRCHFSKLVLKKLDELKYGALSHPPYSPHIFLTISDLFEHLNVFFKDKLFKRQESAENEFSDFY
;
A
#
# COMPACT_ATOMS: atom_id res chain seq x y z
N MET A 1 -46.11 -4.24 18.03
CA MET A 1 -45.95 -3.01 17.23
C MET A 1 -44.66 -2.34 17.71
N GLY A 2 -43.59 -2.45 16.92
CA GLY A 2 -42.31 -1.77 17.20
C GLY A 2 -41.11 -2.72 17.29
N ASP A 3 -40.76 -3.35 16.17
CA ASP A 3 -39.44 -3.95 15.96
C ASP A 3 -38.38 -2.84 15.97
N LEU A 4 -37.39 -2.92 16.87
CA LEU A 4 -36.14 -2.18 16.74
C LEU A 4 -35.07 -3.20 16.32
N GLU A 5 -35.09 -3.53 15.03
CA GLU A 5 -34.07 -4.32 14.38
C GLU A 5 -32.74 -3.55 14.49
N VAL A 6 -31.89 -3.99 15.43
CA VAL A 6 -30.49 -3.59 15.47
C VAL A 6 -29.85 -4.19 14.23
N LYS A 7 -29.82 -3.41 13.14
CA LYS A 7 -28.94 -3.67 12.01
C LYS A 7 -27.51 -3.55 12.51
N SER A 8 -26.93 -4.68 12.92
CA SER A 8 -25.50 -4.79 13.07
C SER A 8 -24.89 -4.47 11.71
N GLU A 9 -24.30 -3.28 11.60
CA GLU A 9 -23.47 -2.90 10.46
C GLU A 9 -22.52 -4.05 10.19
N ALA A 10 -22.63 -4.63 9.00
CA ALA A 10 -21.73 -5.66 8.56
C ALA A 10 -20.33 -5.03 8.60
N VAL A 11 -19.54 -5.42 9.61
CA VAL A 11 -18.11 -5.18 9.62
C VAL A 11 -17.57 -5.96 8.43
N THR A 12 -17.49 -5.29 7.28
CA THR A 12 -16.80 -5.76 6.10
C THR A 12 -15.39 -6.10 6.56
N LYS A 13 -15.15 -7.39 6.77
CA LYS A 13 -13.83 -7.97 6.98
C LYS A 13 -13.06 -7.69 5.69
N ARG A 14 -12.34 -6.57 5.65
CA ARG A 14 -11.35 -6.35 4.59
C ARG A 14 -10.26 -7.37 4.81
N ASP A 15 -10.18 -8.36 3.92
CA ASP A 15 -9.06 -9.29 3.84
C ASP A 15 -7.83 -8.54 3.30
N ASP A 16 -7.32 -7.58 4.08
CA ASP A 16 -6.13 -6.78 3.75
C ASP A 16 -4.87 -7.57 4.10
N LYS A 17 -4.65 -8.69 3.42
CA LYS A 17 -3.49 -9.56 3.65
C LYS A 17 -2.25 -9.07 2.88
N ILE A 18 -1.84 -7.83 3.11
CA ILE A 18 -0.50 -7.34 2.74
C ILE A 18 0.54 -7.93 3.73
N ARG A 19 0.80 -9.24 3.65
CA ARG A 19 2.00 -9.80 4.29
C ARG A 19 3.19 -9.38 3.45
N CYS A 20 4.05 -8.53 4.00
CA CYS A 20 5.33 -8.22 3.37
C CYS A 20 6.21 -9.48 3.43
N HIS A 21 6.27 -10.23 2.34
CA HIS A 21 7.05 -11.47 2.26
C HIS A 21 8.49 -11.13 1.87
N PHE A 22 9.35 -10.85 2.86
CA PHE A 22 10.79 -10.82 2.62
C PHE A 22 11.35 -12.25 2.57
N SER A 23 12.07 -12.57 1.49
CA SER A 23 12.82 -13.84 1.44
C SER A 23 14.02 -13.78 2.38
N LYS A 24 14.52 -14.94 2.82
CA LYS A 24 15.75 -15.03 3.63
C LYS A 24 16.96 -14.37 2.94
N LEU A 25 17.01 -14.41 1.61
CA LEU A 25 18.04 -13.76 0.81
C LEU A 25 17.98 -12.23 0.94
N VAL A 26 16.78 -11.65 0.88
CA VAL A 26 16.59 -10.20 1.05
C VAL A 26 16.95 -9.77 2.47
N LEU A 27 16.54 -10.53 3.48
CA LEU A 27 16.90 -10.23 4.88
C LEU A 27 18.42 -10.23 5.10
N LYS A 28 19.12 -11.23 4.53
CA LYS A 28 20.59 -11.27 4.57
C LYS A 28 21.20 -10.04 3.89
N LYS A 29 20.65 -9.60 2.76
CA LYS A 29 21.17 -8.43 2.05
C LYS A 29 20.97 -7.13 2.82
N LEU A 30 19.84 -6.99 3.50
CA LEU A 30 19.55 -5.83 4.36
C LEU A 30 20.51 -5.76 5.55
N ASP A 31 20.83 -6.91 6.16
CA ASP A 31 21.82 -7.00 7.25
C ASP A 31 23.25 -6.65 6.78
N GLU A 32 23.64 -7.11 5.58
CA GLU A 32 24.90 -6.71 4.94
C GLU A 32 24.99 -5.19 4.72
N LEU A 33 23.89 -4.58 4.27
CA LEU A 33 23.79 -3.14 4.02
C LEU A 33 23.60 -2.30 5.30
N LYS A 34 23.57 -2.94 6.48
CA LYS A 34 23.32 -2.28 7.78
C LYS A 34 22.01 -1.52 7.85
N TYR A 35 21.03 -1.92 7.04
CA TYR A 35 19.65 -1.47 7.21
C TYR A 35 19.05 -2.22 8.39
N GLY A 36 18.90 -1.51 9.52
CA GLY A 36 18.17 -2.04 10.66
C GLY A 36 16.72 -2.31 10.27
N ALA A 37 16.28 -3.56 10.42
CA ALA A 37 14.85 -3.85 10.37
C ALA A 37 14.22 -3.25 11.63
N LEU A 38 13.56 -2.09 11.49
CA LEU A 38 12.69 -1.60 12.55
C LEU A 38 11.64 -2.67 12.80
N SER A 39 11.55 -3.16 14.04
CA SER A 39 10.50 -4.09 14.43
C SER A 39 9.17 -3.41 14.18
N HIS A 40 8.47 -3.88 13.16
CA HIS A 40 7.22 -3.29 12.73
C HIS A 40 6.11 -4.31 12.97
N PRO A 41 5.01 -3.91 13.62
CA PRO A 41 3.88 -4.81 13.77
C PRO A 41 3.40 -5.26 12.38
N PRO A 42 3.02 -6.55 12.23
CA PRO A 42 2.32 -6.97 11.03
C PRO A 42 1.07 -6.09 10.89
N TYR A 43 0.93 -5.44 9.74
CA TYR A 43 -0.15 -4.48 9.43
C TYR A 43 -0.16 -3.25 10.35
N SER A 44 0.64 -2.23 10.01
CA SER A 44 0.48 -0.92 10.64
C SER A 44 -0.50 -0.06 9.84
N PRO A 45 -1.61 0.36 10.45
CA PRO A 45 -2.57 1.26 9.82
C PRO A 45 -1.92 2.54 9.32
N HIS A 46 -0.93 3.08 10.03
CA HIS A 46 -0.26 4.33 9.64
C HIS A 46 0.52 4.19 8.32
N ILE A 47 1.23 3.08 8.13
CA ILE A 47 1.92 2.83 6.85
C ILE A 47 0.91 2.62 5.73
N PHE A 48 -0.19 1.91 6.01
CA PHE A 48 -1.25 1.71 5.04
C PHE A 48 -1.90 3.04 4.64
N LEU A 49 -2.18 3.93 5.60
CA LEU A 49 -2.74 5.25 5.34
C LEU A 49 -1.80 6.09 4.45
N THR A 50 -0.51 6.19 4.80
CA THR A 50 0.45 6.94 3.98
C THR A 50 0.59 6.38 2.57
N ILE A 51 0.61 5.05 2.42
CA ILE A 51 0.67 4.40 1.12
C ILE A 51 -0.65 4.60 0.34
N SER A 52 -1.80 4.55 1.02
CA SER A 52 -3.12 4.79 0.43
C SER A 52 -3.24 6.22 -0.09
N ASP A 53 -2.87 7.22 0.71
CA ASP A 53 -2.91 8.64 0.34
C ASP A 53 -2.00 8.90 -0.88
N LEU A 54 -0.80 8.30 -0.89
CA LEU A 54 0.10 8.37 -2.05
C LEU A 54 -0.55 7.76 -3.30
N PHE A 55 -1.15 6.57 -3.19
CA PHE A 55 -1.79 5.92 -4.34
C PHE A 55 -3.02 6.68 -4.83
N GLU A 56 -3.74 7.39 -3.97
CA GLU A 56 -4.85 8.26 -4.38
C GLU A 56 -4.33 9.41 -5.26
N HIS A 57 -3.26 10.09 -4.83
CA HIS A 57 -2.63 11.14 -5.64
C HIS A 57 -2.07 10.60 -6.96
N LEU A 58 -1.42 9.44 -6.95
CA LEU A 58 -0.92 8.79 -8.17
C LEU A 58 -2.06 8.42 -9.13
N ASN A 59 -3.18 7.91 -8.59
CA ASN A 59 -4.34 7.54 -9.41
C ASN A 59 -4.93 8.77 -10.11
N VAL A 60 -5.03 9.91 -9.42
CA VAL A 60 -5.44 11.19 -10.03
C VAL A 60 -4.44 11.63 -11.09
N PHE A 61 -3.13 11.54 -10.81
CA PHE A 61 -2.07 11.95 -11.73
C PHE A 61 -2.03 11.12 -13.02
N PHE A 62 -2.29 9.82 -12.93
CA PHE A 62 -2.25 8.90 -14.08
C PHE A 62 -3.57 8.73 -14.82
N LYS A 63 -4.68 9.23 -14.27
CA LYS A 63 -6.05 8.96 -14.76
C LYS A 63 -6.22 9.16 -16.27
N ASP A 64 -5.63 10.21 -16.83
CA ASP A 64 -5.79 10.60 -18.24
C ASP A 64 -4.52 10.33 -19.07
N LYS A 65 -3.56 9.58 -18.53
CA LYS A 65 -2.27 9.28 -19.18
C LYS A 65 -2.27 7.86 -19.74
N LEU A 66 -1.89 7.71 -21.00
CA LEU A 66 -1.69 6.42 -21.65
C LEU A 66 -0.24 6.27 -22.09
N PHE A 67 0.47 5.34 -21.46
CA PHE A 67 1.87 5.07 -21.77
C PHE A 67 1.97 3.90 -22.75
N LYS A 68 2.60 4.15 -23.91
CA LYS A 68 2.85 3.11 -24.92
C LYS A 68 4.15 2.34 -24.66
N ARG A 69 5.01 2.87 -23.79
CA ARG A 69 6.32 2.32 -23.44
C ARG A 69 6.57 2.53 -21.95
N GLN A 70 7.26 1.58 -21.33
CA GLN A 70 7.63 1.64 -19.92
C GLN A 70 8.44 2.90 -19.59
N GLU A 71 9.45 3.22 -20.41
CA GLU A 71 10.27 4.42 -20.26
C GLU A 71 9.45 5.71 -20.19
N SER A 72 8.35 5.80 -20.94
CA SER A 72 7.47 6.96 -20.91
C SER A 72 6.72 7.08 -19.57
N ALA A 73 6.36 5.96 -18.95
CA ALA A 73 5.72 5.96 -17.64
C ALA A 73 6.75 6.29 -16.53
N GLU A 74 7.97 5.77 -16.65
CA GLU A 74 9.07 6.02 -15.72
C GLU A 74 9.48 7.50 -15.73
N ASN A 75 9.61 8.12 -16.90
CA ASN A 75 9.93 9.54 -17.02
C ASN A 75 8.82 10.42 -16.40
N GLU A 76 7.55 10.14 -16.73
CA GLU A 76 6.43 10.90 -16.18
C GLU A 76 6.29 10.73 -14.66
N PHE A 77 6.60 9.54 -14.13
CA PHE A 77 6.65 9.31 -12.69
C PHE A 77 7.83 10.05 -12.04
N SER A 78 8.97 10.16 -12.73
CA SER A 78 10.11 10.95 -12.24
C SER A 78 9.78 12.45 -12.14
N ASP A 79 8.92 12.97 -13.01
CA ASP A 79 8.46 14.36 -12.98
C ASP A 79 7.41 14.64 -11.89
N PHE A 80 6.77 13.60 -11.34
CA PHE A 80 5.80 13.73 -10.25
C PHE A 80 6.45 14.06 -8.89
N TYR A 81 7.73 13.71 -8.72
CA TYR A 81 8.49 13.84 -7.45
C TYR A 81 9.36 15.09 -7.44
#